data_AF-Q0RKP2-F1
#
_entry.id   AF-Q0RKP2-F1
#
_cell.length_a   1.000
_cell.length_b   1.000
_cell.length_c   1.000
_cell.angle_alpha   90.00
_cell.angle_beta   90.00
_cell.angle_gamma   90.00
#
_symmetry.space_group_name_H-M   'P 1'
#
loop_
_entity.id
_entity.type
_entity.pdbx_description
1 polymer ?
#
loop_
_entity_poly.entity_id
_entity_poly.type
_entity_poly.pdbx_seq_one_letter_code
_entity_poly.pdbx_strand_id
1 'polypeptide(L)'
;MTPSAPAGPLDPGASLAPGVLRVAAELPSAGPRGGDLTPVVAWIGAQVGAELVVLRVLDPQDPWEHRWSRPGRADGPAAATVTSAHPIRHHGVEVATLLVTLTALPELDDRRRLDERRRLDEVAAVLGVVIAGAAAQTGARAARRWGQDVLAWIADARQRAASRMESERHALERDLHDGAQLHLVSLQLAAAVVEHRLATATTDEDTATTAVADLGARLDRTQQLLVDTAAGITPVPLQAAGLAPALALSFREAHNVTLDISADVRARRYPPSVESTVYFTCLEAVNNAHKHAPGAAVIVAVRNTYQGLWFEVADAGPGLADAASTGLAQLRARLAAVGGSLHVSSAPGAGTRVAGTVPL
;
A
#
# COMPACT_ATOMS: atom_id res chain seq x y z
N MET A 1 -35.73 -15.01 29.46
CA MET A 1 -36.15 -16.09 30.36
C MET A 1 -34.91 -16.58 31.07
N THR A 2 -34.79 -16.31 32.37
CA THR A 2 -33.71 -16.82 33.23
C THR A 2 -33.83 -18.35 33.27
N PRO A 3 -32.75 -19.12 33.03
CA PRO A 3 -32.82 -20.56 33.16
C PRO A 3 -33.08 -20.92 34.63
N SER A 4 -34.10 -21.74 34.86
CA SER A 4 -34.48 -22.24 36.17
C SER A 4 -33.38 -23.17 36.68
N ALA A 5 -32.72 -22.80 37.77
CA ALA A 5 -31.72 -23.63 38.42
C ALA A 5 -32.37 -24.91 38.97
N PRO A 6 -31.81 -26.11 38.76
CA PRO A 6 -32.32 -27.30 39.42
C PRO A 6 -32.07 -27.20 40.93
N ALA A 7 -33.04 -27.77 41.64
CA ALA A 7 -33.20 -27.77 43.08
C ALA A 7 -32.12 -28.60 43.80
N GLY A 8 -31.59 -28.04 44.89
CA GLY A 8 -30.86 -28.75 45.94
C GLY A 8 -29.40 -29.14 45.59
N PRO A 9 -28.55 -29.31 46.61
CA PRO A 9 -27.23 -29.92 46.42
C PRO A 9 -27.41 -31.35 45.88
N LEU A 10 -26.66 -31.69 44.83
CA LEU A 10 -26.59 -33.06 44.32
C LEU A 10 -26.12 -34.02 45.42
N ASP A 11 -26.54 -35.29 45.32
CA ASP A 11 -26.11 -36.38 46.19
C ASP A 11 -24.57 -36.36 46.31
N PRO A 12 -23.97 -36.45 47.52
CA PRO A 12 -22.54 -36.27 47.73
C PRO A 12 -21.67 -37.38 47.10
N GLY A 13 -22.21 -38.15 46.15
CA GLY A 13 -21.58 -39.15 45.27
C GLY A 13 -21.58 -38.80 43.76
N ALA A 14 -22.46 -37.90 43.28
CA ALA A 14 -22.79 -37.78 41.86
C ALA A 14 -21.79 -36.92 41.04
N SER A 15 -21.58 -37.28 39.77
CA SER A 15 -20.76 -36.48 38.84
C SER A 15 -21.41 -35.14 38.50
N LEU A 16 -20.61 -34.08 38.50
CA LEU A 16 -21.05 -32.70 38.20
C LEU A 16 -21.02 -32.38 36.69
N ALA A 17 -20.35 -33.21 35.88
CA ALA A 17 -20.12 -32.97 34.45
C ALA A 17 -21.40 -32.76 33.62
N PRO A 18 -22.47 -33.58 33.74
CA PRO A 18 -23.71 -33.38 32.98
C PRO A 18 -24.40 -32.04 33.30
N GLY A 19 -24.33 -31.60 34.56
CA GLY A 19 -24.90 -30.33 34.99
C GLY A 19 -24.15 -29.13 34.43
N VAL A 20 -22.81 -29.19 34.40
CA VAL A 20 -21.96 -28.18 33.78
C VAL A 20 -22.24 -28.04 32.28
N LEU A 21 -22.35 -29.15 31.54
CA LEU A 21 -22.67 -29.12 30.11
C LEU A 21 -24.02 -28.50 29.82
N ARG A 22 -25.03 -28.83 30.64
CA ARG A 22 -26.37 -28.25 30.50
C ARG A 22 -26.37 -26.74 30.68
N VAL A 23 -25.71 -26.24 31.74
CA VAL A 23 -25.58 -24.80 31.98
C VAL A 23 -24.78 -24.12 30.87
N ALA A 24 -23.69 -24.74 30.40
CA ALA A 24 -22.87 -24.21 29.31
C ALA A 24 -23.62 -24.16 27.97
N ALA A 25 -24.51 -25.11 27.68
CA ALA A 25 -25.32 -25.14 26.47
C ALA A 25 -26.41 -24.05 26.44
N GLU A 26 -26.86 -23.59 27.60
CA GLU A 26 -27.85 -22.51 27.74
C GLU A 26 -27.22 -21.11 27.66
N LEU A 27 -25.88 -21.02 27.66
CA LEU A 27 -25.18 -19.74 27.55
C LEU A 27 -25.34 -19.14 26.15
N PRO A 28 -25.60 -17.82 26.04
CA PRO A 28 -25.60 -17.16 24.74
C PRO A 28 -24.23 -17.26 24.09
N SER A 29 -24.17 -17.79 22.87
CA SER A 29 -22.95 -17.83 22.04
C SER A 29 -22.44 -16.44 21.60
N ALA A 30 -23.07 -15.36 22.08
CA ALA A 30 -22.79 -13.97 21.75
C ALA A 30 -22.19 -13.25 22.96
N GLY A 31 -20.87 -13.13 22.98
CA GLY A 31 -20.11 -12.35 23.95
C GLY A 31 -18.65 -12.20 23.52
N PRO A 32 -17.92 -11.18 24.02
CA PRO A 32 -16.48 -11.09 23.83
C PRO A 32 -15.79 -12.33 24.42
N ARG A 33 -14.65 -12.74 23.83
CA ARG A 33 -13.80 -13.83 24.35
C ARG A 33 -14.50 -15.20 24.55
N GLY A 34 -15.56 -15.46 23.78
CA GLY A 34 -16.18 -16.79 23.72
C GLY A 34 -17.44 -16.97 24.58
N GLY A 35 -17.91 -15.91 25.25
CA GLY A 35 -19.12 -15.92 26.05
C GLY A 35 -18.85 -15.82 27.55
N ASP A 36 -19.85 -15.42 28.33
CA ASP A 36 -19.72 -15.26 29.77
C ASP A 36 -19.92 -16.62 30.49
N LEU A 37 -18.84 -17.19 31.02
CA LEU A 37 -18.87 -18.45 31.78
C LEU A 37 -19.23 -18.24 33.27
N THR A 38 -19.54 -17.02 33.69
CA THR A 38 -19.93 -16.72 35.09
C THR A 38 -21.08 -17.60 35.59
N PRO A 39 -22.15 -17.91 34.81
CA PRO A 39 -23.21 -18.82 35.25
C PRO A 39 -22.71 -20.25 35.51
N VAL A 40 -21.71 -20.72 34.76
CA VAL A 40 -21.09 -22.03 34.95
C VAL A 40 -20.28 -22.06 36.25
N VAL A 41 -19.47 -21.02 36.48
CA VAL A 41 -18.67 -20.85 37.71
C VAL A 41 -19.58 -20.74 38.95
N ALA A 42 -20.70 -20.03 38.83
CA ALA A 42 -21.71 -19.91 39.88
C ALA A 42 -22.40 -21.24 40.19
N TRP A 43 -22.75 -22.02 39.15
CA TRP A 43 -23.35 -23.33 39.32
C TRP A 43 -22.39 -24.30 40.02
N ILE A 44 -21.12 -24.34 39.61
CA ILE A 44 -20.09 -25.16 40.26
C ILE A 44 -20.00 -24.80 41.75
N GLY A 45 -19.88 -23.51 42.06
CA GLY A 45 -19.75 -23.04 43.43
C GLY A 45 -20.93 -23.39 44.33
N ALA A 46 -22.16 -23.32 43.79
CA ALA A 46 -23.36 -23.74 44.51
C ALA A 46 -23.41 -25.25 44.78
N GLN A 47 -22.89 -26.09 43.86
CA GLN A 47 -22.94 -27.55 43.99
C GLN A 47 -21.89 -28.12 44.96
N VAL A 48 -20.71 -27.49 45.03
CA VAL A 48 -19.65 -27.93 45.95
C VAL A 48 -19.64 -27.17 47.28
N GLY A 49 -20.50 -26.16 47.44
CA GLY A 49 -20.52 -25.31 48.62
C GLY A 49 -19.26 -24.44 48.77
N ALA A 50 -18.71 -23.97 47.64
CA ALA A 50 -17.52 -23.14 47.62
C ALA A 50 -17.77 -21.75 48.24
N GLU A 51 -16.72 -21.19 48.82
CA GLU A 51 -16.64 -19.79 49.22
C GLU A 51 -16.27 -18.90 48.02
N LEU A 52 -15.42 -19.41 47.14
CA LEU A 52 -14.97 -18.72 45.93
C LEU A 52 -14.68 -19.76 44.83
N VAL A 53 -15.14 -19.48 43.62
CA VAL A 53 -14.72 -20.20 42.41
C VAL A 53 -14.17 -19.18 41.42
N VAL A 54 -12.99 -19.45 40.89
CA VAL A 54 -12.35 -18.64 39.84
C VAL A 54 -11.97 -19.54 38.69
N LEU A 55 -12.48 -19.25 37.50
CA LEU A 55 -12.05 -19.86 36.25
C LEU A 55 -11.11 -18.90 35.54
N ARG A 56 -9.82 -19.25 35.45
CA ARG A 56 -8.81 -18.46 34.74
C ARG A 56 -8.56 -19.06 33.37
N VAL A 57 -8.95 -18.39 32.30
CA VAL A 57 -8.72 -18.83 30.93
C VAL A 57 -7.33 -18.36 30.48
N LEU A 58 -6.55 -19.31 29.95
CA LEU A 58 -5.19 -19.10 29.50
C LEU A 58 -5.23 -18.80 27.99
N ASP A 59 -5.26 -17.52 27.65
CA ASP A 59 -5.05 -17.04 26.28
C ASP A 59 -3.64 -16.42 26.18
N PRO A 60 -2.82 -16.80 25.17
CA PRO A 60 -1.46 -16.30 25.03
C PRO A 60 -1.33 -14.78 24.83
N GLN A 61 -2.37 -14.14 24.30
CA GLN A 61 -2.37 -12.71 23.98
C GLN A 61 -3.12 -11.89 25.03
N ASP A 62 -4.17 -12.46 25.64
CA ASP A 62 -5.09 -11.70 26.49
C ASP A 62 -5.82 -12.62 27.48
N PRO A 63 -5.22 -13.02 28.62
CA PRO A 63 -5.85 -13.91 29.59
C PRO A 63 -7.00 -13.22 30.33
N TRP A 64 -8.05 -13.97 30.69
CA TRP A 64 -9.20 -13.44 31.43
C TRP A 64 -9.72 -14.43 32.48
N GLU A 65 -10.57 -13.95 33.39
CA GLU A 65 -11.14 -14.79 34.45
C GLU A 65 -12.64 -14.55 34.66
N HIS A 66 -13.32 -15.59 35.12
CA HIS A 66 -14.69 -15.55 35.62
C HIS A 66 -14.70 -15.92 37.10
N ARG A 67 -15.39 -15.15 37.92
CA ARG A 67 -15.38 -15.29 39.38
C ARG A 67 -16.79 -15.36 39.94
N TRP A 68 -16.99 -16.25 40.90
CA TRP A 68 -18.18 -16.32 41.73
C TRP A 68 -17.80 -16.48 43.19
N SER A 69 -18.48 -15.77 44.08
CA SER A 69 -18.32 -15.91 45.52
C SER A 69 -19.65 -16.21 46.19
N ARG A 70 -19.61 -16.91 47.31
CA ARG A 70 -20.81 -17.28 48.07
C ARG A 70 -21.64 -16.04 48.46
N PRO A 71 -22.93 -15.98 48.12
CA PRO A 71 -23.80 -14.88 48.53
C PRO A 71 -24.01 -14.86 50.05
N GLY A 72 -23.97 -13.68 50.68
CA GLY A 72 -24.40 -13.48 52.07
C GLY A 72 -23.40 -13.86 53.18
N ARG A 73 -22.09 -13.92 52.89
CA ARG A 73 -21.07 -14.07 53.95
C ARG A 73 -21.02 -12.81 54.81
N ALA A 74 -21.42 -12.93 56.08
CA ALA A 74 -21.31 -11.86 57.08
C ALA A 74 -19.87 -11.73 57.60
N ASP A 75 -19.50 -10.53 58.08
CA ASP A 75 -18.22 -10.16 58.71
C ASP A 75 -17.95 -10.91 60.03
N GLY A 76 -17.88 -12.23 59.99
CA GLY A 76 -17.38 -13.09 61.07
C GLY A 76 -15.88 -13.38 60.91
N PRO A 77 -15.21 -13.93 61.95
CA PRO A 77 -13.81 -14.31 61.85
C PRO A 77 -13.61 -15.24 60.65
N ALA A 78 -12.58 -14.97 59.84
CA ALA A 78 -12.31 -15.72 58.62
C ALA A 78 -12.09 -17.20 58.96
N ALA A 79 -13.13 -18.02 58.77
CA ALA A 79 -12.98 -19.47 58.81
C ALA A 79 -11.82 -19.84 57.88
N ALA A 80 -10.92 -20.70 58.36
CA ALA A 80 -9.81 -21.17 57.53
C ALA A 80 -10.37 -21.72 56.22
N THR A 81 -9.72 -21.44 55.10
CA THR A 81 -10.15 -21.90 53.77
C THR A 81 -9.03 -22.71 53.13
N VAL A 82 -9.41 -23.61 52.22
CA VAL A 82 -8.50 -24.39 51.39
C VAL A 82 -8.85 -24.16 49.94
N THR A 83 -7.85 -23.81 49.12
CA THR A 83 -8.02 -23.63 47.67
C THR A 83 -7.37 -24.79 46.93
N SER A 84 -8.12 -25.44 46.04
CA SER A 84 -7.63 -26.43 45.10
C SER A 84 -7.59 -25.87 43.68
N ALA A 85 -6.59 -26.30 42.91
CA ALA A 85 -6.42 -25.93 41.51
C ALA A 85 -6.61 -27.16 40.63
N HIS A 86 -7.42 -27.00 39.58
CA HIS A 86 -7.81 -28.04 38.64
C HIS A 86 -7.50 -27.58 37.21
N PRO A 87 -6.39 -28.06 36.62
CA PRO A 87 -6.03 -27.76 35.24
C PRO A 87 -7.09 -28.24 34.25
N ILE A 88 -7.56 -27.33 33.40
CA ILE A 88 -8.49 -27.62 32.31
C ILE A 88 -7.68 -27.82 31.04
N ARG A 89 -7.75 -29.01 30.47
CA ARG A 89 -6.99 -29.37 29.26
C ARG A 89 -7.92 -29.65 28.09
N HIS A 90 -7.52 -29.19 26.91
CA HIS A 90 -8.12 -29.54 25.63
C HIS A 90 -7.02 -30.10 24.71
N HIS A 91 -7.17 -31.34 24.22
CA HIS A 91 -6.14 -32.07 23.49
C HIS A 91 -4.75 -32.08 24.16
N GLY A 92 -4.71 -32.17 25.49
CA GLY A 92 -3.45 -32.23 26.26
C GLY A 92 -2.80 -30.87 26.53
N VAL A 93 -3.31 -29.78 25.96
CA VAL A 93 -2.87 -28.41 26.26
C VAL A 93 -3.75 -27.82 27.34
N GLU A 94 -3.15 -27.20 28.36
CA GLU A 94 -3.89 -26.48 29.39
C GLU A 94 -4.44 -25.16 28.83
N VAL A 95 -5.76 -25.03 28.81
CA VAL A 95 -6.48 -23.87 28.25
C VAL A 95 -7.09 -23.00 29.33
N ALA A 96 -7.21 -23.51 30.56
CA ALA A 96 -7.69 -22.76 31.71
C ALA A 96 -7.28 -23.47 33.01
N THR A 97 -7.42 -22.78 34.13
CA THR A 97 -7.31 -23.37 35.47
C THR A 97 -8.56 -23.01 36.26
N LEU A 98 -9.21 -24.03 36.84
CA LEU A 98 -10.33 -23.85 37.78
C LEU A 98 -9.80 -23.85 39.21
N LEU A 99 -9.99 -22.76 39.92
CA LEU A 99 -9.66 -22.58 41.33
C LEU A 99 -10.94 -22.65 42.16
N VAL A 100 -10.99 -23.56 43.13
CA VAL A 100 -12.13 -23.72 44.03
C VAL A 100 -11.64 -23.56 45.46
N THR A 101 -12.23 -22.60 46.18
CA THR A 101 -11.93 -22.33 47.58
C THR A 101 -13.09 -22.79 48.45
N LEU A 102 -12.82 -23.72 49.36
CA LEU A 102 -13.77 -24.30 50.30
C LEU A 102 -13.43 -23.86 51.72
N THR A 103 -14.41 -23.92 52.62
CA THR A 103 -14.18 -23.76 54.05
C THR A 103 -13.43 -24.99 54.59
N ALA A 104 -12.34 -24.76 55.32
CA ALA A 104 -11.55 -25.81 55.93
C ALA A 104 -12.34 -26.46 57.06
N LEU A 105 -12.70 -27.73 56.87
CA LEU A 105 -13.31 -28.57 57.91
C LEU A 105 -12.22 -29.50 58.45
N PRO A 106 -11.79 -29.34 59.73
CA PRO A 106 -10.71 -30.13 60.31
C PRO A 106 -11.04 -31.63 60.44
N GLU A 107 -12.32 -32.00 60.43
CA GLU A 107 -12.81 -33.39 60.61
C GLU A 107 -13.19 -34.12 59.31
N LEU A 108 -12.89 -33.55 58.13
CA LEU A 108 -13.14 -34.26 56.86
C LEU A 108 -12.15 -35.41 56.68
N ASP A 109 -12.67 -36.63 56.52
CA ASP A 109 -11.89 -37.81 56.12
C ASP A 109 -11.23 -37.60 54.74
N ASP A 110 -9.99 -38.08 54.58
CA ASP A 110 -9.18 -37.89 53.38
C ASP A 110 -9.86 -38.45 52.12
N ARG A 111 -10.70 -39.49 52.29
CA ARG A 111 -11.54 -40.04 51.22
C ARG A 111 -12.47 -39.00 50.61
N ARG A 112 -13.14 -38.19 51.44
CA ARG A 112 -14.10 -37.18 50.97
C ARG A 112 -13.42 -36.04 50.23
N ARG A 113 -12.21 -35.64 50.67
CA ARG A 113 -11.37 -34.67 49.95
C ARG A 113 -10.94 -35.19 48.58
N LEU A 114 -10.60 -36.47 48.49
CA LEU A 114 -10.22 -37.12 47.24
C LEU A 114 -11.40 -37.20 46.26
N ASP A 115 -12.59 -37.55 46.74
CA ASP A 115 -13.82 -37.63 45.93
C ASP A 115 -14.24 -36.27 45.39
N GLU A 116 -14.17 -35.21 46.21
CA GLU A 116 -14.46 -33.85 45.79
C GLU A 116 -13.45 -33.35 44.75
N ARG A 117 -12.16 -33.60 44.97
CA ARG A 117 -11.11 -33.29 43.99
C ARG A 117 -11.33 -34.01 42.66
N ARG A 118 -11.67 -35.30 42.70
CA ARG A 118 -11.97 -36.10 41.51
C ARG A 118 -13.15 -35.55 40.71
N ARG A 119 -14.22 -35.11 41.38
CA ARG A 119 -15.38 -34.49 40.68
C ARG A 119 -15.02 -33.18 40.01
N LEU A 120 -14.22 -32.36 40.67
CA LEU A 120 -13.75 -31.10 40.10
C LEU A 120 -12.80 -31.34 38.92
N ASP A 121 -11.99 -32.40 38.95
CA ASP A 121 -11.17 -32.82 37.81
C ASP A 121 -12.04 -33.32 36.63
N GLU A 122 -13.14 -34.02 36.87
CA GLU A 122 -14.11 -34.40 35.82
C GLU A 122 -14.78 -33.17 35.18
N VAL A 123 -15.16 -32.18 36.00
CA VAL A 123 -15.67 -30.89 35.51
C VAL A 123 -14.61 -30.18 34.68
N ALA A 124 -13.36 -30.15 35.15
CA ALA A 124 -12.26 -29.51 34.45
C ALA A 124 -12.02 -30.16 33.07
N ALA A 125 -12.12 -31.49 32.96
CA ALA A 125 -11.99 -32.18 31.68
C ALA A 125 -13.06 -31.76 30.66
N VAL A 126 -14.30 -31.59 31.10
CA VAL A 126 -15.43 -31.24 30.24
C VAL A 126 -15.42 -29.75 29.84
N LEU A 127 -14.98 -28.87 30.74
CA LEU A 127 -14.82 -27.44 30.44
C LEU A 127 -13.80 -27.17 29.33
N GLY A 128 -12.84 -28.06 29.11
CA GLY A 128 -11.83 -27.92 28.04
C GLY A 128 -12.47 -27.80 26.65
N VAL A 129 -13.48 -28.60 26.35
CA VAL A 129 -14.19 -28.57 25.05
C VAL A 129 -15.01 -27.29 24.90
N VAL A 130 -15.67 -26.85 25.98
CA VAL A 130 -16.49 -25.63 25.99
C VAL A 130 -15.62 -24.40 25.72
N ILE A 131 -14.49 -24.27 26.43
CA ILE A 131 -13.57 -23.14 26.30
C ILE A 131 -12.89 -23.12 24.92
N ALA A 132 -12.45 -24.28 24.42
CA ALA A 132 -11.84 -24.35 23.09
C ALA A 132 -12.82 -24.01 21.96
N GLY A 133 -14.07 -24.48 22.04
CA GLY A 133 -15.11 -24.13 21.07
C GLY A 133 -15.44 -22.64 21.07
N ALA A 134 -15.50 -22.04 22.25
CA ALA A 134 -15.72 -20.61 22.45
C ALA A 134 -14.61 -19.74 21.83
N ALA A 135 -13.33 -20.12 22.02
CA ALA A 135 -12.17 -19.46 21.42
C ALA A 135 -12.11 -19.64 19.88
N ALA A 136 -12.47 -20.81 19.37
CA ALA A 136 -12.52 -21.04 17.92
C ALA A 136 -13.57 -20.15 17.22
N GLN A 137 -14.73 -19.94 17.86
CA GLN A 137 -15.79 -19.08 17.33
C GLN A 137 -15.40 -17.60 17.27
N THR A 138 -14.68 -17.08 18.27
CA THR A 138 -14.19 -15.70 18.26
C THR A 138 -13.14 -15.50 17.16
N GLY A 139 -12.20 -16.43 17.00
CA GLY A 139 -11.21 -16.41 15.92
C GLY A 139 -11.86 -16.40 14.54
N ALA A 140 -12.87 -17.26 14.31
CA ALA A 140 -13.59 -17.30 13.04
C ALA A 140 -14.36 -16.00 12.74
N ARG A 141 -14.96 -15.36 13.75
CA ARG A 141 -15.65 -14.07 13.59
C ARG A 141 -14.68 -12.94 13.28
N ALA A 142 -13.54 -12.88 13.97
CA ALA A 142 -12.50 -11.90 13.72
C ALA A 142 -11.94 -12.03 12.30
N ALA A 143 -11.63 -13.26 11.87
CA ALA A 143 -11.15 -13.53 10.51
C ALA A 143 -12.16 -13.12 9.43
N ARG A 144 -13.46 -13.36 9.64
CA ARG A 144 -14.51 -12.93 8.69
C ARG A 144 -14.62 -11.41 8.60
N ARG A 145 -14.61 -10.70 9.73
CA ARG A 145 -14.65 -9.23 9.75
C ARG A 145 -13.44 -8.63 9.04
N TRP A 146 -12.24 -9.12 9.40
CA TRP A 146 -11.02 -8.70 8.74
C TRP A 146 -11.06 -8.93 7.23
N GLY A 147 -11.54 -10.10 6.78
CA GLY A 147 -11.72 -10.38 5.35
C GLY A 147 -12.69 -9.40 4.66
N GLN A 148 -13.80 -9.04 5.31
CA GLN A 148 -14.74 -8.06 4.79
C GLN A 148 -14.12 -6.65 4.69
N ASP A 149 -13.37 -6.23 5.72
CA ASP A 149 -12.69 -4.94 5.74
C ASP A 149 -11.63 -4.84 4.62
N VAL A 150 -10.86 -5.92 4.40
CA VAL A 150 -9.87 -5.99 3.32
C VAL A 150 -10.56 -5.91 1.95
N LEU A 151 -11.66 -6.63 1.75
CA LEU A 151 -12.40 -6.58 0.48
C LEU A 151 -12.97 -5.17 0.21
N ALA A 152 -13.51 -4.51 1.24
CA ALA A 152 -14.00 -3.13 1.14
C ALA A 152 -12.86 -2.16 0.79
N TRP A 153 -11.70 -2.31 1.44
CA TRP A 153 -10.51 -1.50 1.14
C TRP A 153 -10.01 -1.69 -0.30
N ILE A 154 -9.96 -2.94 -0.80
CA ILE A 154 -9.57 -3.22 -2.19
C ILE A 154 -10.57 -2.57 -3.17
N ALA A 155 -11.87 -2.66 -2.91
CA ALA A 155 -12.89 -2.06 -3.76
C ALA A 155 -12.78 -0.53 -3.82
N ASP A 156 -12.58 0.12 -2.66
CA ASP A 156 -12.37 1.57 -2.55
C ASP A 156 -11.06 2.02 -3.23
N ALA A 157 -9.97 1.28 -3.05
CA ALA A 157 -8.71 1.54 -3.75
C ALA A 157 -8.86 1.43 -5.28
N ARG A 158 -9.58 0.41 -5.77
CA ARG A 158 -9.88 0.25 -7.21
C ARG A 158 -10.73 1.39 -7.74
N GLN A 159 -11.75 1.82 -7.01
CA GLN A 159 -12.61 2.93 -7.43
C GLN A 159 -11.82 4.23 -7.54
N ARG A 160 -10.97 4.54 -6.54
CA ARG A 160 -10.08 5.71 -6.59
C ARG A 160 -9.11 5.65 -7.77
N ALA A 161 -8.53 4.49 -8.05
CA ALA A 161 -7.64 4.31 -9.19
C ALA A 161 -8.37 4.54 -10.53
N ALA A 162 -9.57 3.99 -10.68
CA ALA A 162 -10.40 4.19 -11.87
C ALA A 162 -10.78 5.67 -12.06
N SER A 163 -11.19 6.36 -10.99
CA SER A 163 -11.53 7.80 -11.06
C SER A 163 -10.33 8.68 -11.41
N ARG A 164 -9.13 8.33 -10.91
CA ARG A 164 -7.88 9.02 -11.29
C ARG A 164 -7.56 8.80 -12.75
N MET A 165 -7.63 7.56 -13.22
CA MET A 165 -7.40 7.21 -14.62
C MET A 165 -8.36 7.92 -15.56
N GLU A 166 -9.65 8.03 -15.21
CA GLU A 166 -10.63 8.76 -16.02
C GLU A 166 -10.35 10.26 -16.05
N SER A 167 -9.91 10.83 -14.93
CA SER A 167 -9.56 12.25 -14.84
C SER A 167 -8.30 12.57 -15.65
N GLU A 168 -7.29 11.69 -15.62
CA GLU A 168 -6.09 11.77 -16.45
C GLU A 168 -6.43 11.61 -17.93
N ARG A 169 -7.33 10.67 -18.27
CA ARG A 169 -7.83 10.47 -19.65
C ARG A 169 -8.49 11.74 -20.18
N HIS A 170 -9.38 12.37 -19.40
CA HIS A 170 -10.03 13.62 -19.79
C HIS A 170 -9.10 14.82 -19.82
N ALA A 171 -8.05 14.85 -18.99
CA ALA A 171 -7.01 15.87 -19.08
C ALA A 171 -6.21 15.70 -20.38
N LEU A 172 -5.77 14.49 -20.69
CA LEU A 172 -5.11 14.17 -21.95
C LEU A 172 -5.99 14.52 -23.14
N GLU A 173 -7.25 14.10 -23.17
CA GLU A 173 -8.18 14.44 -24.27
C GLU A 173 -8.28 15.96 -24.51
N ARG A 174 -8.33 16.77 -23.44
CA ARG A 174 -8.36 18.23 -23.55
C ARG A 174 -7.03 18.80 -24.03
N ASP A 175 -5.91 18.37 -23.46
CA ASP A 175 -4.58 18.83 -23.88
C ASP A 175 -4.31 18.48 -25.34
N LEU A 176 -4.75 17.29 -25.79
CA LEU A 176 -4.72 16.87 -27.18
C LEU A 176 -5.58 17.76 -28.07
N HIS A 177 -6.82 18.02 -27.66
CA HIS A 177 -7.75 18.82 -28.44
C HIS A 177 -7.27 20.27 -28.58
N ASP A 178 -6.86 20.89 -27.48
CA ASP A 178 -6.43 22.29 -27.42
C ASP A 178 -5.10 22.47 -28.15
N GLY A 179 -4.14 21.56 -27.94
CA GLY A 179 -2.87 21.54 -28.67
C GLY A 179 -3.09 21.37 -30.17
N ALA A 180 -4.00 20.47 -30.57
CA ALA A 180 -4.30 20.26 -31.97
C ALA A 180 -4.94 21.47 -32.66
N GLN A 181 -5.89 22.13 -31.98
CA GLN A 181 -6.53 23.33 -32.51
C GLN A 181 -5.54 24.48 -32.73
N LEU A 182 -4.64 24.75 -31.78
CA LEU A 182 -3.64 25.81 -31.92
C LEU A 182 -2.75 25.60 -33.15
N HIS A 183 -2.33 24.36 -33.37
CA HIS A 183 -1.50 23.97 -34.51
C HIS A 183 -2.24 24.09 -35.84
N LEU A 184 -3.50 23.64 -35.91
CA LEU A 184 -4.33 23.77 -37.12
C LEU A 184 -4.60 25.23 -37.49
N VAL A 185 -4.87 26.09 -36.50
CA VAL A 185 -5.06 27.54 -36.72
C VAL A 185 -3.78 28.20 -37.22
N SER A 186 -2.62 27.84 -36.66
CA SER A 186 -1.32 28.33 -37.12
C SER A 186 -1.04 27.94 -38.58
N LEU A 187 -1.40 26.71 -38.96
CA LEU A 187 -1.30 26.21 -40.32
C LEU A 187 -2.19 26.98 -41.30
N GLN A 188 -3.45 27.23 -40.92
CA GLN A 188 -4.39 28.03 -41.73
C GLN A 188 -3.88 29.44 -41.97
N LEU A 189 -3.32 30.09 -40.93
CA LEU A 189 -2.71 31.42 -41.05
C LEU A 189 -1.48 31.42 -41.98
N ALA A 190 -0.61 30.41 -41.86
CA ALA A 190 0.55 30.27 -42.74
C ALA A 190 0.14 30.08 -44.21
N ALA A 191 -0.89 29.26 -44.45
CA ALA A 191 -1.46 29.06 -45.79
C ALA A 191 -2.03 30.35 -46.37
N ALA A 192 -2.81 31.11 -45.57
CA ALA A 192 -3.37 32.39 -46.00
C ALA A 192 -2.30 33.41 -46.38
N VAL A 193 -1.16 33.45 -45.67
CA VAL A 193 -0.02 34.33 -46.00
C VAL A 193 0.61 33.93 -47.34
N VAL A 194 0.75 32.63 -47.61
CA VAL A 194 1.31 32.14 -48.88
C VAL A 194 0.35 32.42 -50.04
N GLU A 195 -0.95 32.16 -49.87
CA GLU A 195 -1.98 32.51 -50.86
C GLU A 195 -1.96 34.00 -51.19
N HIS A 196 -1.84 34.87 -50.18
CA HIS A 196 -1.78 36.31 -50.39
C HIS A 196 -0.52 36.76 -51.15
N ARG A 197 0.65 36.16 -50.86
CA ARG A 197 1.91 36.44 -51.57
C ARG A 197 1.86 35.97 -53.02
N LEU A 198 1.25 34.82 -53.29
CA LEU A 198 1.06 34.31 -54.65
C LEU A 198 0.07 35.18 -55.45
N ALA A 199 -0.97 35.71 -54.81
CA ALA A 199 -1.95 36.59 -55.45
C ALA A 199 -1.42 38.00 -55.75
N THR A 200 -0.40 38.46 -55.02
CA THR A 200 0.15 39.83 -55.14
C THR A 200 1.49 39.91 -55.88
N ALA A 201 2.17 38.78 -56.11
CA ALA A 201 3.42 38.74 -56.86
C ALA A 201 3.18 38.85 -58.37
N THR A 202 3.84 39.81 -59.03
CA THR A 202 4.05 39.80 -60.48
C THR A 202 5.07 38.72 -60.84
N THR A 203 4.59 37.48 -60.89
CA THR A 203 5.12 36.30 -61.61
C THR A 203 6.65 36.22 -61.72
N ASP A 204 7.31 35.75 -60.65
CA ASP A 204 8.63 35.11 -60.76
C ASP A 204 8.48 33.67 -60.24
N GLU A 205 8.77 32.70 -61.11
CA GLU A 205 8.51 31.27 -60.87
C GLU A 205 9.30 30.74 -59.65
N ASP A 206 10.48 31.31 -59.39
CA ASP A 206 11.31 31.01 -58.22
C ASP A 206 10.68 31.45 -56.90
N THR A 207 9.98 32.60 -56.87
CA THR A 207 9.28 33.06 -55.65
C THR A 207 8.08 32.19 -55.30
N ALA A 208 7.34 31.71 -56.30
CA ALA A 208 6.23 30.80 -56.09
C ALA A 208 6.71 29.43 -55.55
N THR A 209 7.75 28.88 -56.17
CA THR A 209 8.37 27.61 -55.75
C THR A 209 8.90 27.68 -54.32
N THR A 210 9.55 28.79 -53.95
CA THR A 210 10.09 29.01 -52.59
C THR A 210 8.98 29.14 -51.54
N ALA A 211 7.87 29.81 -51.87
CA ALA A 211 6.74 29.99 -50.96
C ALA A 211 5.99 28.67 -50.68
N VAL A 212 5.84 27.82 -51.69
CA VAL A 212 5.27 26.47 -51.54
C VAL A 212 6.19 25.56 -50.72
N ALA A 213 7.51 25.65 -50.90
CA ALA A 213 8.48 24.90 -50.09
C ALA A 213 8.46 25.32 -48.61
N ASP A 214 8.38 26.61 -48.29
CA ASP A 214 8.24 27.09 -46.90
C ASP A 214 6.93 26.63 -46.25
N LEU A 215 5.83 26.59 -47.03
CA LEU A 215 4.56 26.05 -46.56
C LEU A 215 4.68 24.56 -46.22
N GLY A 216 5.29 23.76 -47.10
CA GLY A 216 5.53 22.33 -46.88
C GLY A 216 6.33 22.05 -45.61
N ALA A 217 7.43 22.78 -45.40
CA ALA A 217 8.26 22.65 -44.20
C ALA A 217 7.51 23.02 -42.90
N ARG A 218 6.61 24.02 -42.95
CA ARG A 218 5.75 24.39 -41.81
C ARG A 218 4.67 23.34 -41.55
N LEU A 219 4.13 22.72 -42.61
CA LEU A 219 3.16 21.63 -42.53
C LEU A 219 3.79 20.40 -41.86
N ASP A 220 4.98 19.99 -42.31
CA ASP A 220 5.72 18.87 -41.72
C ASP A 220 6.03 19.10 -40.24
N ARG A 221 6.47 20.31 -39.88
CA ARG A 221 6.78 20.66 -38.48
C ARG A 221 5.53 20.66 -37.60
N THR A 222 4.39 21.12 -38.12
CA THR A 222 3.12 21.14 -37.40
C THR A 222 2.53 19.74 -37.28
N GLN A 223 2.66 18.91 -38.32
CA GLN A 223 2.30 17.49 -38.27
C GLN A 223 3.14 16.74 -37.23
N GLN A 224 4.45 16.99 -37.16
CA GLN A 224 5.32 16.37 -36.16
C GLN A 224 4.92 16.77 -34.74
N LEU A 225 4.63 18.05 -34.51
CA LEU A 225 4.14 18.54 -33.22
C LEU A 225 2.77 17.98 -32.84
N LEU A 226 1.87 17.79 -33.81
CA LEU A 226 0.58 17.12 -33.62
C LEU A 226 0.75 15.64 -33.28
N VAL A 227 1.69 14.95 -33.91
CA VAL A 227 2.02 13.55 -33.60
C VAL A 227 2.63 13.44 -32.20
N ASP A 228 3.54 14.35 -31.84
CA ASP A 228 4.18 14.38 -30.53
C ASP A 228 3.19 14.77 -29.41
N THR A 229 2.21 15.62 -29.72
CA THR A 229 1.12 15.99 -28.80
C THR A 229 0.13 14.84 -28.67
N ALA A 230 -0.41 14.29 -29.78
CA ALA A 230 -1.30 13.12 -29.85
C ALA A 230 -0.75 11.89 -29.15
N ALA A 231 0.57 11.71 -29.18
CA ALA A 231 1.26 10.60 -28.58
C ALA A 231 1.85 10.98 -27.22
N GLY A 232 1.02 11.05 -26.18
CA GLY A 232 1.45 10.86 -24.79
C GLY A 232 2.15 9.50 -24.51
N ILE A 233 2.69 8.85 -25.54
CA ILE A 233 3.34 7.56 -25.61
C ILE A 233 4.66 7.79 -26.36
N THR A 234 5.78 7.73 -25.63
CA THR A 234 7.16 7.44 -26.09
C THR A 234 7.43 7.57 -27.60
N PRO A 235 8.31 8.49 -28.07
CA PRO A 235 8.60 8.71 -29.49
C PRO A 235 8.81 7.41 -30.27
N VAL A 236 8.26 7.31 -31.49
CA VAL A 236 8.36 6.12 -32.37
C VAL A 236 9.79 5.58 -32.51
N PRO A 237 10.85 6.42 -32.66
CA PRO A 237 12.24 5.95 -32.69
C PRO A 237 12.69 5.28 -31.39
N LEU A 238 12.20 5.76 -30.24
CA LEU A 238 12.54 5.22 -28.93
C LEU A 238 11.89 3.84 -28.71
N GLN A 239 10.65 3.65 -29.16
CA GLN A 239 10.01 2.32 -29.15
C GLN A 239 10.74 1.34 -30.08
N ALA A 240 10.98 1.74 -31.33
CA ALA A 240 11.54 0.87 -32.35
C ALA A 240 13.02 0.53 -32.14
N ALA A 241 13.84 1.51 -31.73
CA ALA A 241 15.30 1.39 -31.77
C ALA A 241 15.99 1.67 -30.42
N GLY A 242 15.27 2.12 -29.40
CA GLY A 242 15.81 2.36 -28.05
C GLY A 242 16.46 3.73 -27.88
N LEU A 243 17.05 3.95 -26.70
CA LEU A 243 17.50 5.27 -26.24
C LEU A 243 18.54 5.93 -27.16
N ALA A 244 19.60 5.20 -27.52
CA ALA A 244 20.71 5.77 -28.25
C ALA A 244 20.33 6.23 -29.68
N PRO A 245 19.63 5.42 -30.49
CA PRO A 245 19.13 5.87 -31.80
C PRO A 245 18.12 7.01 -31.71
N ALA A 246 17.26 7.02 -30.69
CA ALA A 246 16.30 8.10 -30.49
C ALA A 246 17.01 9.44 -30.23
N LEU A 247 17.99 9.48 -29.30
CA LEU A 247 18.78 10.69 -29.05
C LEU A 247 19.56 11.13 -30.29
N ALA A 248 20.13 10.19 -31.04
CA ALA A 248 20.85 10.47 -32.28
C ALA A 248 19.96 11.11 -33.35
N LEU A 249 18.71 10.66 -33.47
CA LEU A 249 17.76 11.24 -34.40
C LEU A 249 17.31 12.63 -33.94
N SER A 250 16.97 12.80 -32.66
CA SER A 250 16.43 14.06 -32.13
C SER A 250 17.42 15.22 -32.19
N PHE A 251 18.72 14.94 -32.09
CA PHE A 251 19.76 15.99 -32.15
C PHE A 251 20.54 16.01 -33.47
N ARG A 252 20.08 15.31 -34.50
CA ARG A 252 20.78 15.19 -35.79
C ARG A 252 21.03 16.55 -36.46
N GLU A 253 20.07 17.47 -36.34
CA GLU A 253 20.11 18.80 -36.95
C GLU A 253 20.63 19.88 -35.99
N ALA A 254 20.88 19.54 -34.74
CA ALA A 254 21.36 20.48 -33.73
C ALA A 254 22.89 20.58 -33.77
N HIS A 255 23.42 21.46 -34.62
CA HIS A 255 24.87 21.60 -34.86
C HIS A 255 25.71 21.95 -33.63
N ASN A 256 25.10 22.54 -32.60
CA ASN A 256 25.77 22.87 -31.34
C ASN A 256 25.68 21.76 -30.29
N VAL A 257 25.06 20.61 -30.60
CA VAL A 257 24.89 19.48 -29.68
C VAL A 257 25.83 18.34 -30.08
N THR A 258 26.70 17.95 -29.17
CA THR A 258 27.57 16.78 -29.32
C THR A 258 27.02 15.61 -28.51
N LEU A 259 26.75 14.49 -29.18
CA LEU A 259 26.31 13.26 -28.53
C LEU A 259 27.49 12.35 -28.22
N ASP A 260 27.68 12.07 -26.94
CA ASP A 260 28.68 11.15 -26.45
C ASP A 260 27.99 9.97 -25.75
N ILE A 261 27.73 8.88 -26.48
CA ILE A 261 27.02 7.70 -25.96
C ILE A 261 27.92 6.48 -26.06
N SER A 262 28.16 5.80 -24.94
CA SER A 262 29.07 4.64 -24.89
C SER A 262 28.54 3.44 -25.68
N ALA A 263 29.45 2.62 -26.17
CA ALA A 263 29.14 1.50 -27.06
C ALA A 263 28.20 0.46 -26.43
N ASP A 264 28.35 0.21 -25.13
CA ASP A 264 27.52 -0.69 -24.34
C ASP A 264 26.09 -0.16 -24.15
N VAL A 265 25.90 1.17 -24.08
CA VAL A 265 24.56 1.79 -24.10
C VAL A 265 23.94 1.66 -25.49
N ARG A 266 24.71 1.84 -26.57
CA ARG A 266 24.23 1.68 -27.95
C ARG A 266 23.78 0.26 -28.28
N ALA A 267 24.38 -0.74 -27.64
CA ALA A 267 24.12 -2.15 -27.88
C ALA A 267 23.00 -2.75 -27.01
N ARG A 268 22.38 -1.97 -26.12
CA ARG A 268 21.46 -2.46 -25.09
C ARG A 268 20.10 -1.75 -25.13
N ARG A 269 19.04 -2.49 -24.78
CA ARG A 269 17.71 -1.95 -24.45
C ARG A 269 17.53 -1.88 -22.94
N TYR A 270 16.78 -0.86 -22.50
CA TYR A 270 16.42 -0.65 -21.10
C TYR A 270 14.91 -0.78 -20.93
N PRO A 271 14.39 -0.89 -19.69
CA PRO A 271 12.95 -0.84 -19.46
C PRO A 271 12.34 0.41 -20.12
N PRO A 272 11.19 0.31 -20.81
CA PRO A 272 10.63 1.43 -21.57
C PRO A 272 10.44 2.72 -20.75
N SER A 273 10.06 2.59 -19.47
CA SER A 273 9.92 3.72 -18.54
C SER A 273 11.25 4.44 -18.26
N VAL A 274 12.36 3.69 -18.21
CA VAL A 274 13.72 4.23 -18.04
C VAL A 274 14.17 4.92 -19.32
N GLU A 275 14.01 4.26 -20.48
CA GLU A 275 14.34 4.83 -21.80
C GLU A 275 13.62 6.17 -22.02
N SER A 276 12.29 6.20 -21.79
CA SER A 276 11.50 7.43 -21.93
C SER A 276 11.90 8.51 -20.95
N THR A 277 12.10 8.17 -19.67
CA THR A 277 12.48 9.17 -18.67
C THR A 277 13.83 9.81 -18.97
N VAL A 278 14.85 9.03 -19.34
CA VAL A 278 16.18 9.56 -19.69
C VAL A 278 16.11 10.37 -20.99
N TYR A 279 15.42 9.87 -22.01
CA TYR A 279 15.25 10.57 -23.28
C TYR A 279 14.62 11.96 -23.10
N PHE A 280 13.47 12.04 -22.44
CA PHE A 280 12.77 13.31 -22.26
C PHE A 280 13.51 14.26 -21.32
N THR A 281 14.24 13.74 -20.33
CA THR A 281 15.10 14.58 -19.49
C THR A 281 16.23 15.20 -20.32
N CYS A 282 16.87 14.42 -21.20
CA CYS A 282 17.92 14.95 -22.07
C CYS A 282 17.35 16.00 -23.03
N LEU A 283 16.18 15.73 -23.64
CA LEU A 283 15.53 16.66 -24.56
C LEU A 283 15.20 18.00 -23.90
N GLU A 284 14.60 17.94 -22.71
CA GLU A 284 14.24 19.15 -21.95
C GLU A 284 15.48 19.90 -21.46
N ALA A 285 16.53 19.19 -21.04
CA ALA A 285 17.79 19.81 -20.63
C ALA A 285 18.49 20.53 -21.82
N VAL A 286 18.49 19.93 -23.01
CA VAL A 286 19.00 20.58 -24.23
C VAL A 286 18.15 21.78 -24.63
N ASN A 287 16.82 21.67 -24.55
CA ASN A 287 15.92 22.78 -24.84
C ASN A 287 16.13 23.96 -23.87
N ASN A 288 16.35 23.67 -22.58
CA ASN A 288 16.72 24.67 -21.60
C ASN A 288 18.06 25.33 -21.94
N ALA A 289 19.06 24.57 -22.39
CA ALA A 289 20.31 25.14 -22.88
C ALA A 289 20.10 26.04 -24.09
N HIS A 290 19.31 25.64 -25.10
CA HIS A 290 19.01 26.50 -26.25
C HIS A 290 18.29 27.79 -25.87
N LYS A 291 17.39 27.73 -24.89
CA LYS A 291 16.62 28.89 -24.41
C LYS A 291 17.45 29.86 -23.56
N HIS A 292 18.31 29.33 -22.70
CA HIS A 292 19.02 30.12 -21.67
C HIS A 292 20.50 30.37 -22.00
N ALA A 293 21.05 29.61 -22.93
CA ALA A 293 22.43 29.71 -23.43
C ALA A 293 22.46 29.63 -24.97
N PRO A 294 21.76 30.55 -25.68
CA PRO A 294 21.64 30.49 -27.13
C PRO A 294 23.03 30.50 -27.81
N GLY A 295 23.27 29.52 -28.68
CA GLY A 295 24.54 29.36 -29.39
C GLY A 295 25.66 28.68 -28.59
N ALA A 296 25.47 28.39 -27.30
CA ALA A 296 26.46 27.64 -26.53
C ALA A 296 26.56 26.18 -27.02
N ALA A 297 27.77 25.63 -26.93
CA ALA A 297 27.99 24.21 -27.16
C ALA A 297 27.33 23.39 -26.04
N VAL A 298 26.67 22.29 -26.41
CA VAL A 298 26.00 21.37 -25.50
C VAL A 298 26.55 19.96 -25.71
N ILE A 299 26.88 19.27 -24.62
CA ILE A 299 27.32 17.88 -24.63
C ILE A 299 26.26 17.04 -23.94
N VAL A 300 25.78 16.00 -24.63
CA VAL A 300 24.88 14.99 -24.07
C VAL A 300 25.66 13.70 -23.93
N ALA A 301 25.97 13.32 -22.70
CA ALA A 301 26.69 12.10 -22.38
C ALA A 301 25.76 11.03 -21.79
N VAL A 302 25.88 9.78 -22.24
CA VAL A 302 25.14 8.63 -21.67
C VAL A 302 26.06 7.44 -21.50
N ARG A 303 26.05 6.81 -20.30
CA ARG A 303 26.94 5.72 -19.89
C ARG A 303 26.22 4.72 -19.00
N ASN A 304 26.61 3.44 -19.04
CA ASN A 304 26.35 2.56 -17.92
C ASN A 304 27.43 2.74 -16.85
N THR A 305 27.01 2.72 -15.59
CA THR A 305 27.89 2.76 -14.42
C THR A 305 27.53 1.63 -13.47
N TYR A 306 28.31 1.45 -12.40
CA TYR A 306 27.96 0.49 -11.34
C TYR A 306 26.66 0.84 -10.60
N GLN A 307 26.16 2.08 -10.73
CA GLN A 307 24.93 2.56 -10.10
C GLN A 307 23.70 2.50 -11.02
N GLY A 308 23.89 2.09 -12.29
CA GLY A 308 22.83 2.04 -13.30
C GLY A 308 23.13 2.93 -14.52
N LEU A 309 22.08 3.32 -15.24
CA LEU A 309 22.16 4.18 -16.41
C LEU A 309 22.38 5.63 -15.98
N TRP A 310 23.54 6.19 -16.34
CA TRP A 310 23.89 7.57 -16.08
C TRP A 310 23.78 8.40 -17.35
N PHE A 311 23.29 9.62 -17.22
CA PHE A 311 23.28 10.60 -18.30
C PHE A 311 23.66 11.98 -17.78
N GLU A 312 24.10 12.82 -18.69
CA GLU A 312 24.45 14.21 -18.42
C GLU A 312 24.20 15.08 -19.64
N VAL A 313 23.66 16.27 -19.41
CA VAL A 313 23.59 17.35 -20.38
C VAL A 313 24.34 18.55 -19.81
N ALA A 314 25.39 18.99 -20.50
CA ALA A 314 26.23 20.11 -20.09
C ALA A 314 26.30 21.17 -21.20
N ASP A 315 25.98 22.42 -20.87
CA ASP A 315 26.17 23.57 -21.77
C ASP A 315 27.32 24.46 -21.32
N ALA A 316 27.92 25.20 -22.26
CA ALA A 316 28.97 26.20 -22.00
C ALA A 316 28.41 27.63 -21.89
N GLY A 317 27.18 27.77 -21.39
CA GLY A 317 26.45 29.03 -21.29
C GLY A 317 26.80 29.90 -20.08
N PRO A 318 25.98 30.93 -19.81
CA PRO A 318 26.20 31.85 -18.68
C PRO A 318 25.90 31.22 -17.31
N GLY A 319 25.31 30.03 -17.26
CA GLY A 319 24.85 29.39 -16.02
C GLY A 319 23.47 29.89 -15.54
N LEU A 320 22.97 29.30 -14.46
CA LEU A 320 21.66 29.60 -13.88
C LEU A 320 21.75 30.77 -12.90
N ALA A 321 20.85 31.75 -13.05
CA ALA A 321 20.66 32.82 -12.06
C ALA A 321 19.93 32.32 -10.79
N ASP A 322 19.04 31.32 -10.95
CA ASP A 322 18.32 30.67 -9.86
C ASP A 322 18.12 29.17 -10.17
N ALA A 323 18.73 28.30 -9.36
CA ALA A 323 18.69 26.85 -9.55
C ALA A 323 17.37 26.19 -9.07
N ALA A 324 16.49 26.97 -8.43
CA ALA A 324 15.20 26.52 -7.91
C ALA A 324 14.03 26.72 -8.90
N SER A 325 14.32 26.84 -10.20
CA SER A 325 13.27 27.03 -11.22
C SER A 325 12.31 25.83 -11.30
N THR A 326 11.04 26.12 -11.59
CA THR A 326 9.95 25.13 -11.65
C THR A 326 10.19 24.01 -12.66
N GLY A 327 10.95 24.26 -13.74
CA GLY A 327 11.31 23.27 -14.75
C GLY A 327 12.22 22.16 -14.22
N LEU A 328 13.22 22.50 -13.39
CA LEU A 328 14.14 21.51 -12.81
C LEU A 328 13.47 20.65 -11.72
N ALA A 329 12.44 21.19 -11.04
CA ALA A 329 11.63 20.43 -10.08
C ALA A 329 10.83 19.32 -10.78
N GLN A 330 10.27 19.60 -11.96
CA GLN A 330 9.55 18.61 -12.76
C GLN A 330 10.47 17.50 -13.28
N LEU A 331 11.68 17.85 -13.73
CA LEU A 331 12.68 16.85 -14.13
C LEU A 331 13.08 15.92 -12.97
N ARG A 332 13.27 16.48 -11.77
CA ARG A 332 13.53 15.69 -10.55
C ARG A 332 12.39 14.72 -10.24
N ALA A 333 11.14 15.20 -10.27
CA ALA A 333 9.97 14.37 -10.00
C ALA A 333 9.83 13.22 -11.01
N ARG A 334 10.09 13.48 -12.30
CA ARG A 334 10.03 12.49 -13.36
C ARG A 334 11.08 11.39 -13.20
N LEU A 335 12.30 11.73 -12.81
CA LEU A 335 13.36 10.75 -12.50
C LEU A 335 13.06 9.95 -11.23
N ALA A 336 12.56 10.61 -10.19
CA ALA A 336 12.18 9.93 -8.95
C ALA A 336 11.09 8.85 -9.19
N ALA A 337 10.18 9.06 -10.15
CA ALA A 337 9.14 8.09 -10.50
C ALA A 337 9.69 6.76 -11.04
N VAL A 338 10.91 6.74 -11.58
CA VAL A 338 11.61 5.51 -12.02
C VAL A 338 12.73 5.10 -11.04
N GLY A 339 12.71 5.62 -9.81
CA GLY A 339 13.74 5.34 -8.80
C GLY A 339 15.08 6.03 -9.06
N GLY A 340 15.14 6.96 -10.01
CA GLY A 340 16.34 7.70 -10.36
C GLY A 340 16.53 8.98 -9.54
N SER A 341 17.71 9.57 -9.68
CA SER A 341 18.09 10.83 -9.05
C SER A 341 18.61 11.81 -10.08
N LEU A 342 18.36 13.11 -9.87
CA LEU A 342 18.86 14.20 -10.71
C LEU A 342 19.68 15.19 -9.86
N HIS A 343 20.88 15.51 -10.34
CA HIS A 343 21.74 16.53 -9.80
C HIS A 343 21.92 17.65 -10.84
N VAL A 344 21.85 18.89 -10.38
CA VAL A 344 22.07 20.07 -11.24
C VAL A 344 23.17 20.89 -10.59
N SER A 345 24.19 21.18 -11.38
CA SER A 345 25.31 22.04 -10.97
C SER A 345 25.46 23.16 -12.00
N SER A 346 25.61 24.39 -11.54
CA SER A 346 25.80 25.55 -12.39
C SER A 346 26.56 26.62 -11.62
N ALA A 347 27.39 27.38 -12.32
CA ALA A 347 28.05 28.55 -11.79
C ALA A 347 28.06 29.67 -12.84
N PRO A 348 27.98 30.95 -12.44
CA PRO A 348 28.01 32.07 -13.36
C PRO A 348 29.23 32.01 -14.30
N GLY A 349 28.99 32.01 -15.61
CA GLY A 349 30.01 31.94 -16.65
C GLY A 349 30.65 30.57 -16.87
N ALA A 350 30.25 29.53 -16.13
CA ALA A 350 30.76 28.16 -16.27
C ALA A 350 29.72 27.17 -16.83
N GLY A 351 28.57 27.66 -17.27
CA GLY A 351 27.49 26.87 -17.85
C GLY A 351 26.61 26.14 -16.84
N THR A 352 25.78 25.23 -17.36
CA THR A 352 24.88 24.39 -16.57
C THR A 352 25.12 22.92 -16.90
N ARG A 353 25.10 22.08 -15.87
CA ARG A 353 25.23 20.63 -15.98
C ARG A 353 24.08 19.95 -15.25
N VAL A 354 23.30 19.21 -16.00
CA VAL A 354 22.15 18.42 -15.54
C VAL A 354 22.53 16.96 -15.68
N ALA A 355 22.80 16.28 -14.57
CA ALA A 355 23.21 14.88 -14.54
C ALA A 355 22.19 14.03 -13.77
N GLY A 356 21.97 12.79 -14.20
CA GLY A 356 21.09 11.87 -13.49
C GLY A 356 21.52 10.42 -13.61
N THR A 357 21.05 9.63 -12.65
CA THR A 357 21.30 8.19 -12.59
C THR A 357 19.98 7.47 -12.35
N VAL A 358 19.74 6.40 -13.10
CA VAL A 358 18.60 5.50 -12.92
C VAL A 358 19.12 4.09 -12.62
N PRO A 359 18.83 3.51 -11.44
CA PRO A 359 19.16 2.13 -11.12
C PRO A 359 18.52 1.15 -12.12
N LEU A 360 19.24 0.08 -12.48
CA LEU A 360 18.82 -0.91 -13.49
C LEU A 360 18.69 -2.33 -12.94
#